data_AF-J6F1L9-F1
#
_entry.id   AF-J6F1L9-F1
#
_cell.length_a   1.000
_cell.length_b   1.000
_cell.length_c   1.000
_cell.angle_alpha   90.00
_cell.angle_beta   90.00
_cell.angle_gamma   90.00
#
_symmetry.space_group_name_H-M   'P 1'
#
loop_
_entity.id
_entity.type
_entity.pdbx_description
1 polymer ?
#
loop_
_entity_poly.entity_id
_entity_poly.type
_entity_poly.pdbx_seq_one_letter_code
_entity_poly.pdbx_strand_id
1 'polypeptide(L)'
;MSTYASLCINTWVNPIAMAAISWKYYFVYIGILIYLFCVAFFFFPETKGRTLEEVAYVFGDIPEDSLTRDVHVSEKIDGDSESIKQVNALPDGRV
;
A
#
# COMPACT_ATOMS: atom_id res chain seq x y z
N MET A 1 -9.84 -21.01 14.57
CA MET A 1 -10.93 -20.66 15.50
C MET A 1 -11.63 -19.36 15.09
N SER A 2 -10.93 -18.30 14.68
CA SER A 2 -11.55 -17.00 14.35
C SER A 2 -12.46 -17.01 13.10
N THR A 3 -12.22 -17.89 12.13
CA THR A 3 -13.01 -17.97 10.89
C THR A 3 -14.44 -18.50 11.08
N TYR A 4 -14.65 -19.36 12.08
CA TYR A 4 -15.98 -19.93 12.35
C TYR A 4 -16.96 -18.88 12.89
N ALA A 5 -16.49 -17.91 13.67
CA ALA A 5 -17.31 -16.80 14.15
C ALA A 5 -17.81 -15.91 13.00
N SER A 6 -16.92 -15.58 12.03
CA SER A 6 -17.29 -14.82 10.83
C SER A 6 -18.35 -15.56 9.99
N LEU A 7 -18.25 -16.89 9.90
CA LEU A 7 -19.20 -17.71 9.16
C LEU A 7 -20.57 -17.74 9.85
N CYS A 8 -20.60 -17.92 11.18
CA CYS A 8 -21.85 -17.89 11.95
C CYS A 8 -22.58 -16.56 11.79
N ILE A 9 -21.87 -15.43 11.86
CA ILE A 9 -22.49 -14.12 11.69
C ILE A 9 -23.05 -13.96 10.27
N ASN A 10 -22.27 -14.27 9.24
CA ASN A 10 -22.70 -14.07 7.86
C ASN A 10 -23.88 -14.97 7.47
N THR A 11 -23.89 -16.23 7.92
CA THR A 11 -24.94 -17.18 7.56
C THR A 11 -26.22 -17.02 8.38
N TRP A 12 -26.15 -16.51 9.62
CA TRP A 12 -27.31 -16.45 10.52
C TRP A 12 -27.86 -15.04 10.65
N VAL A 13 -27.01 -14.03 10.77
CA VAL A 13 -27.45 -12.63 10.99
C VAL A 13 -28.07 -12.05 9.72
N ASN A 14 -27.52 -12.35 8.54
CA ASN A 14 -28.07 -11.87 7.27
C ASN A 14 -29.53 -12.30 7.02
N PRO A 15 -29.91 -13.58 7.14
CA PRO A 15 -31.31 -13.98 6.94
C PRO A 15 -32.23 -13.48 8.06
N ILE A 16 -31.77 -13.38 9.31
CA ILE A 16 -32.55 -12.83 10.42
C ILE A 16 -32.87 -11.35 10.18
N ALA A 17 -31.89 -10.56 9.73
CA ALA A 17 -32.09 -9.16 9.43
C ALA A 17 -33.01 -8.95 8.22
N MET A 18 -32.88 -9.80 7.19
CA MET A 18 -33.78 -9.80 6.03
C MET A 18 -35.22 -10.18 6.40
N ALA A 19 -35.43 -11.11 7.34
CA ALA A 19 -36.76 -11.49 7.81
C ALA A 19 -37.42 -10.39 8.69
N ALA A 20 -36.63 -9.65 9.47
CA ALA A 20 -37.15 -8.62 10.37
C ALA A 20 -37.50 -7.29 9.67
N ILE A 21 -36.71 -6.90 8.66
CA ILE A 21 -36.76 -5.56 8.07
C ILE A 21 -37.08 -5.60 6.55
N SER A 22 -37.05 -6.78 5.93
CA SER A 22 -37.35 -7.00 4.52
C SER A 22 -36.52 -6.07 3.61
N TRP A 23 -37.16 -5.39 2.66
CA TRP A 23 -36.51 -4.49 1.69
C TRP A 23 -35.81 -3.29 2.34
N LYS A 24 -36.13 -2.93 3.59
CA LYS A 24 -35.50 -1.78 4.25
C LYS A 24 -34.08 -2.09 4.72
N TYR A 25 -33.64 -3.35 4.67
CA TYR A 25 -32.30 -3.77 5.08
C TYR A 25 -31.22 -3.19 4.16
N TYR A 26 -31.55 -2.90 2.90
CA TYR A 26 -30.64 -2.23 1.97
C TYR A 26 -30.15 -0.87 2.48
N PHE A 27 -30.97 -0.10 3.21
CA PHE A 27 -30.55 1.17 3.78
C PHE A 27 -29.51 1.02 4.90
N VAL A 28 -29.60 -0.07 5.67
CA VAL A 28 -28.60 -0.39 6.71
C VAL A 28 -27.26 -0.70 6.05
N TYR A 29 -27.28 -1.48 4.97
CA TYR A 29 -26.08 -1.78 4.18
C TYR A 29 -25.46 -0.51 3.59
N ILE A 30 -26.27 0.38 3.01
CA ILE A 30 -25.80 1.66 2.50
C ILE A 30 -25.19 2.50 3.63
N GLY A 31 -25.80 2.53 4.81
CA GLY A 31 -25.26 3.24 5.98
C GLY A 31 -23.89 2.70 6.41
N ILE A 32 -23.74 1.37 6.48
CA ILE A 32 -22.46 0.71 6.79
C ILE A 32 -21.42 1.01 5.71
N LEU A 33 -21.81 1.00 4.43
CA LEU A 33 -20.92 1.33 3.31
C LEU A 33 -20.46 2.79 3.35
N ILE A 34 -21.36 3.74 3.64
CA ILE A 34 -21.00 5.15 3.82
C ILE A 34 -20.04 5.32 4.99
N TYR A 35 -20.32 4.65 6.12
CA TYR A 35 -19.42 4.67 7.27
C TYR A 35 -18.03 4.12 6.92
N LEU A 36 -17.97 2.95 6.27
CA LEU A 36 -16.71 2.36 5.78
C LEU A 36 -16.01 3.27 4.77
N PHE A 37 -16.77 3.94 3.89
CA PHE A 37 -16.23 4.88 2.92
C PHE A 37 -15.65 6.12 3.59
N CYS A 38 -16.32 6.68 4.60
CA CYS A 38 -15.78 7.78 5.39
C CYS A 38 -14.50 7.36 6.11
N VAL A 39 -14.50 6.19 6.76
CA VAL A 39 -13.30 5.66 7.41
C VAL A 39 -12.18 5.45 6.39
N ALA A 40 -12.47 4.84 5.25
CA ALA A 40 -11.49 4.66 4.18
C ALA A 40 -10.95 6.01 3.70
N PHE A 41 -11.80 6.99 3.43
CA PHE A 41 -11.39 8.30 2.93
C PHE A 41 -10.52 9.09 3.92
N PHE A 42 -10.83 9.02 5.22
CA PHE A 42 -10.08 9.76 6.23
C PHE A 42 -8.82 9.04 6.73
N PHE A 43 -8.85 7.71 6.84
CA PHE A 43 -7.76 6.94 7.45
C PHE A 43 -6.84 6.26 6.43
N PHE A 44 -7.30 6.03 5.19
CA PHE A 44 -6.48 5.41 4.16
C PHE A 44 -6.01 6.48 3.16
N PRO A 45 -4.76 6.95 3.28
CA PRO A 45 -4.18 7.83 2.27
C PRO A 45 -4.07 7.11 0.93
N GLU A 46 -4.17 7.86 -0.18
CA GLU A 46 -4.16 7.32 -1.54
C GLU A 46 -2.85 6.57 -1.83
N THR A 47 -2.95 5.23 -2.00
CA THR A 47 -1.81 4.34 -2.29
C THR A 47 -1.62 4.07 -3.79
N LYS A 48 -2.47 4.62 -4.66
CA LYS A 48 -2.42 4.33 -6.10
C LYS A 48 -1.17 4.93 -6.75
N GLY A 49 -0.39 4.07 -7.39
CA GLY A 49 0.81 4.46 -8.15
C GLY A 49 2.08 4.63 -7.32
N ARG A 50 2.06 4.25 -6.04
CA ARG A 50 3.23 4.27 -5.15
C ARG A 50 3.88 2.89 -5.04
N THR A 51 5.20 2.82 -4.89
CA THR A 51 5.90 1.56 -4.55
C THR A 51 5.57 1.15 -3.11
N LEU A 52 5.79 -0.12 -2.74
CA LEU A 52 5.54 -0.60 -1.38
C LEU A 52 6.33 0.20 -0.32
N GLU A 53 7.52 0.70 -0.66
CA GLU A 53 8.34 1.55 0.20
C GLU A 53 7.74 2.94 0.37
N GLU A 54 7.21 3.53 -0.71
CA GLU A 54 6.54 4.84 -0.67
C GLU A 54 5.19 4.79 0.05
N VAL A 55 4.49 3.65 0.03
CA VAL A 55 3.28 3.45 0.83
C VAL A 55 3.63 3.39 2.31
N ALA A 56 4.67 2.65 2.71
CA ALA A 56 5.13 2.62 4.10
C ALA A 56 5.57 4.01 4.62
N TYR A 57 6.15 4.85 3.75
CA TYR A 57 6.44 6.25 4.04
C TYR A 57 5.16 7.07 4.32
N VAL A 58 4.13 6.93 3.48
CA VAL A 58 2.84 7.63 3.64
C VAL A 58 2.13 7.24 4.93
N PHE A 59 2.32 6.00 5.39
CA PHE A 59 1.80 5.52 6.67
C PHE A 59 2.68 5.88 7.87
N GLY A 60 3.89 6.45 7.66
CA GLY A 60 4.77 6.97 8.71
C GLY A 60 5.72 5.96 9.33
N ASP A 61 5.92 4.79 8.71
CA ASP A 61 6.76 3.72 9.27
C ASP A 61 8.27 3.96 9.08
N ILE A 62 8.68 4.92 8.23
CA ILE A 62 10.08 5.15 7.86
C ILE A 62 10.41 6.65 7.88
N PRO A 63 11.49 7.09 8.58
CA PRO A 63 11.93 8.49 8.54
C PRO A 63 12.40 8.88 7.13
N GLU A 64 12.00 10.08 6.69
CA GLU A 64 12.21 10.66 5.34
C GLU A 64 13.66 10.56 4.82
N ASP A 65 14.64 10.52 5.74
CA ASP A 65 16.08 10.52 5.47
C ASP A 65 16.66 9.17 4.98
N SER A 66 15.88 8.08 5.00
CA SER A 66 16.33 6.79 4.44
C SER A 66 16.05 6.65 2.94
N LEU A 67 14.91 7.17 2.44
CA LEU A 67 14.56 7.09 1.02
C LEU A 67 15.47 7.95 0.15
N THR A 68 15.83 9.16 0.61
CA THR A 68 16.76 10.02 -0.12
C THR A 68 18.15 9.39 -0.20
N ARG A 69 18.56 8.64 0.84
CA ARG A 69 19.82 7.90 0.84
C ARG A 69 19.82 6.77 -0.18
N ASP A 70 18.76 5.96 -0.24
CA ASP A 70 18.72 4.82 -1.16
C ASP A 70 18.70 5.27 -2.63
N VAL A 71 17.97 6.35 -2.95
CA VAL A 71 17.95 6.93 -4.32
C VAL A 71 19.32 7.54 -4.68
N HIS A 72 19.93 8.33 -3.79
CA HIS A 72 21.28 8.90 -4.04
C HIS A 72 22.37 7.83 -4.11
N VAL A 73 22.24 6.74 -3.35
CA VAL A 73 23.20 5.63 -3.36
C VAL A 73 23.06 4.85 -4.66
N SER A 74 21.84 4.59 -5.14
CA SER A 74 21.62 3.92 -6.42
C SER A 74 22.19 4.73 -7.60
N GLU A 75 21.95 6.05 -7.63
CA GLU A 75 22.49 6.94 -8.68
C GLU A 75 24.03 7.02 -8.65
N LYS A 76 24.61 7.03 -7.45
CA LYS A 76 26.07 7.08 -7.27
C LYS A 76 26.76 5.77 -7.65
N ILE A 77 26.14 4.63 -7.37
CA ILE A 77 26.68 3.31 -7.75
C ILE A 77 26.61 3.11 -9.27
N ASP A 78 25.51 3.53 -9.92
CA ASP A 78 25.39 3.43 -11.38
C ASP A 78 26.41 4.32 -12.09
N GLY A 79 26.59 5.57 -11.64
CA GLY A 79 27.59 6.50 -12.19
C GLY A 79 29.04 6.06 -11.96
N ASP A 80 29.36 5.46 -10.82
CA ASP A 80 30.69 4.89 -10.55
C ASP A 80 30.96 3.68 -11.47
N SER A 81 29.95 2.84 -11.69
CA SER A 81 30.07 1.68 -12.58
C SER A 81 30.35 2.06 -14.04
N GLU A 82 29.74 3.14 -14.54
CA GLU A 82 29.98 3.69 -15.88
C GLU A 82 31.40 4.26 -15.99
N SER A 83 31.88 4.93 -14.95
CA SER A 83 33.22 5.50 -14.87
C SER A 83 34.31 4.41 -14.90
N ILE A 84 34.10 3.30 -14.19
CA ILE A 84 35.00 2.13 -14.18
C ILE A 84 35.01 1.44 -15.55
N LYS A 85 33.85 1.35 -16.23
CA LYS A 85 33.77 0.80 -17.60
C LYS A 85 34.49 1.68 -18.62
N GLN A 86 34.39 3.00 -18.51
CA GLN A 86 35.12 3.95 -19.35
C GLN A 86 36.64 3.87 -19.15
N VAL A 87 37.09 3.78 -17.89
CA VAL A 87 38.51 3.63 -17.54
C VAL A 87 39.09 2.32 -18.10
N ASN A 88 38.36 1.21 -17.99
CA ASN A 88 38.85 -0.10 -18.43
C ASN A 88 38.68 -0.35 -19.95
N ALA A 89 37.89 0.50 -20.63
CA ALA A 89 37.75 0.49 -22.10
C ALA A 89 38.83 1.33 -22.81
N LEU A 90 39.59 2.14 -22.09
CA LEU A 90 40.76 2.83 -22.62
C LEU A 90 41.91 1.82 -22.72
N PRO A 91 42.51 1.58 -23.92
CA PRO A 91 43.69 0.76 -24.02
C PRO A 91 44.81 1.40 -23.20
N ASP A 92 45.30 0.65 -22.21
CA ASP A 92 46.40 1.01 -21.33
C ASP A 92 47.65 1.29 -22.19
N GLY A 93 47.88 2.56 -22.54
CA GLY A 93 48.78 2.87 -23.64
C GLY A 93 49.01 4.33 -23.98
N ARG A 94 48.90 5.26 -23.02
CA ARG A 94 49.48 6.61 -23.20
C ARG A 94 50.06 7.20 -21.92
N VAL A 95 51.23 6.68 -21.53
CA VAL A 95 52.46 7.45 -21.26
C VAL A 95 53.66 6.65 -21.76
#